data_AF-A0A6N9JKF9-F1
#
_entry.id   AF-A0A6N9JKF9-F1
#
_cell.length_a   1.000
_cell.length_b   1.000
_cell.length_c   1.000
_cell.angle_alpha   90.00
_cell.angle_beta   90.00
_cell.angle_gamma   90.00
#
_symmetry.space_group_name_H-M   'P 1'
#
loop_
_entity.id
_entity.type
_entity.pdbx_description
1 polymer ?
#
loop_
_entity_poly.entity_id
_entity_poly.type
_entity_poly.pdbx_seq_one_letter_code
_entity_poly.pdbx_strand_id
1 'polypeptide(L)'
;MPEMPESVASDDYQSQIWASVTASGRFSDEDAPNLALLCYWHAVAKAAEDAMSKGKSVKVLDPVGYKPVKAKNGRHAIMERPHPAVSVLKQATAEIRALNELLGLSRKAVPIQVQQARPQSDGARVLSLMFADRERKAKAAGA
;
A
#
# COMPACT_ATOMS: atom_id res chain seq x y z
N MET A 1 -8.83 23.54 -17.12
CA MET A 1 -8.22 23.07 -15.86
C MET A 1 -9.36 22.96 -14.86
N PRO A 2 -9.43 21.86 -14.10
CA PRO A 2 -10.53 21.63 -13.16
C PRO A 2 -10.56 22.73 -12.10
N GLU A 3 -11.76 23.23 -11.82
CA GLU A 3 -12.01 24.13 -10.70
C GLU A 3 -11.75 23.39 -9.38
N MET A 4 -11.04 24.03 -8.45
CA MET A 4 -10.71 23.44 -7.16
C MET A 4 -11.97 23.40 -6.28
N PRO A 5 -12.40 22.23 -5.78
CA PRO A 5 -13.55 22.13 -4.88
C PRO A 5 -13.28 22.86 -3.55
N GLU A 6 -14.34 23.43 -2.96
CA GLU A 6 -14.27 24.16 -1.69
C GLU A 6 -13.68 23.31 -0.54
N SER A 7 -14.01 22.01 -0.51
CA SER A 7 -13.48 21.08 0.49
C SER A 7 -11.95 20.95 0.43
N VAL A 8 -11.36 21.06 -0.76
CA VAL A 8 -9.90 21.02 -0.97
C VAL A 8 -9.30 22.40 -0.68
N ALA A 9 -9.98 23.47 -1.08
CA ALA A 9 -9.54 24.85 -0.86
C ALA A 9 -9.49 25.22 0.63
N SER A 10 -10.37 24.63 1.45
CA SER A 10 -10.44 24.88 2.90
C SER A 10 -9.26 24.31 3.71
N ASP A 11 -8.47 23.40 3.13
CA ASP A 11 -7.33 22.75 3.77
C ASP A 11 -6.04 23.14 3.04
N ASP A 12 -5.15 23.83 3.74
CA ASP A 12 -3.86 24.32 3.20
C ASP A 12 -2.99 23.19 2.63
N TYR A 13 -3.03 22.00 3.23
CA TYR A 13 -2.24 20.87 2.76
C TYR A 13 -2.87 20.27 1.50
N GLN A 14 -4.19 20.10 1.47
CA GLN A 14 -4.88 19.57 0.30
C GLN A 14 -4.79 20.51 -0.91
N SER A 15 -4.94 21.82 -0.71
CA SER A 15 -4.80 22.83 -1.76
C SER A 15 -3.40 22.85 -2.37
N GLN A 16 -2.35 22.67 -1.55
CA GLN A 16 -0.97 22.52 -2.04
C GLN A 16 -0.78 21.26 -2.90
N ILE A 17 -1.33 20.12 -2.46
CA ILE A 17 -1.29 18.87 -3.23
C ILE A 17 -2.06 19.04 -4.56
N TRP A 18 -3.24 19.65 -4.52
CA TRP A 18 -4.02 19.94 -5.72
C TRP A 18 -3.24 20.79 -6.71
N ALA A 19 -2.63 21.90 -6.25
CA ALA A 19 -1.82 22.76 -7.10
C ALA A 19 -0.63 21.99 -7.70
N SER A 20 0.05 21.16 -6.91
CA SER A 20 1.17 20.35 -7.38
C SER A 20 0.77 19.33 -8.43
N VAL A 21 -0.36 18.66 -8.26
CA VAL A 21 -0.85 17.62 -9.19
C VAL A 21 -1.35 18.26 -10.48
N THR A 22 -2.16 19.31 -10.35
CA THR A 22 -2.80 19.97 -11.50
C THR A 22 -1.85 20.86 -12.31
N ALA A 23 -0.66 21.20 -11.78
CA ALA A 23 0.35 22.00 -12.49
C ALA A 23 0.71 21.47 -13.90
N SER A 24 0.53 20.18 -14.14
CA SER A 24 0.76 19.56 -15.46
C SER A 24 -0.26 19.94 -16.55
N GLY A 25 -1.39 20.56 -16.20
CA GLY A 25 -2.37 21.11 -17.14
C GLY A 25 -3.16 20.08 -17.96
N ARG A 26 -3.01 18.78 -17.66
CA ARG A 26 -3.55 17.66 -18.48
C ARG A 26 -4.91 17.13 -18.03
N PHE A 27 -5.52 17.74 -17.02
CA PHE A 27 -6.76 17.26 -16.39
C PHE A 27 -7.99 18.01 -16.90
N SER A 28 -9.10 17.29 -17.03
CA SER A 28 -10.42 17.83 -17.35
C SER A 28 -11.26 18.02 -16.09
N ASP A 29 -12.44 18.63 -16.23
CA ASP A 29 -13.39 18.78 -15.12
C ASP A 29 -13.96 17.43 -14.66
N GLU A 30 -13.94 16.39 -15.52
CA GLU A 30 -14.34 15.03 -15.16
C GLU A 30 -13.38 14.36 -14.17
N ASP A 31 -12.11 14.79 -14.15
CA ASP A 31 -11.09 14.29 -13.22
C ASP A 31 -11.17 14.94 -11.83
N ALA A 32 -11.90 16.06 -11.69
CA ALA A 32 -12.02 16.82 -10.46
C ALA A 32 -12.39 15.98 -9.21
N PRO A 33 -13.39 15.06 -9.24
CA PRO A 33 -13.70 14.23 -8.07
C PRO A 33 -12.56 13.27 -7.69
N ASN A 34 -11.87 12.69 -8.68
CA ASN A 34 -10.75 11.78 -8.43
C ASN A 34 -9.52 12.53 -7.90
N LEU A 35 -9.28 13.75 -8.39
CA LEU A 35 -8.24 14.64 -7.87
C LEU A 35 -8.53 15.09 -6.43
N ALA A 36 -9.79 15.38 -6.10
CA ALA A 36 -10.19 15.75 -4.75
C ALA A 36 -10.00 14.57 -3.79
N LEU A 37 -10.37 13.37 -4.22
CA LEU A 37 -10.16 12.15 -3.44
C LEU A 37 -8.66 11.85 -3.23
N LEU A 38 -7.83 12.11 -4.23
CA LEU A 38 -6.37 11.99 -4.10
C LEU A 38 -5.84 12.95 -3.02
N CYS A 39 -6.27 14.22 -3.04
CA CYS A 39 -5.88 15.21 -2.03
C CYS A 39 -6.32 14.78 -0.61
N TYR A 40 -7.54 14.26 -0.48
CA TYR A 40 -8.05 13.71 0.78
C TYR A 40 -7.16 12.57 1.30
N TRP A 41 -6.82 11.59 0.47
CA TRP A 41 -5.98 10.46 0.93
C TRP A 41 -4.57 10.90 1.31
N HIS A 42 -4.02 11.92 0.64
CA HIS A 42 -2.78 12.55 1.08
C HIS A 42 -2.91 13.17 2.47
N ALA A 43 -3.99 13.90 2.75
CA ALA A 43 -4.24 14.47 4.07
C ALA A 43 -4.39 13.38 5.15
N VAL A 44 -5.08 12.28 4.85
CA VAL A 44 -5.21 11.11 5.74
C VAL A 44 -3.85 10.46 6.01
N ALA A 45 -3.01 10.31 4.98
CA ALA A 45 -1.66 9.75 5.14
C ALA A 45 -0.80 10.64 6.06
N LYS A 46 -0.82 11.96 5.84
CA LYS A 46 -0.13 12.93 6.71
C LYS A 46 -0.62 12.86 8.14
N ALA A 47 -1.93 12.85 8.36
CA ALA A 47 -2.51 12.74 9.71
C ALA A 47 -2.10 11.43 10.41
N ALA A 48 -2.02 10.32 9.67
CA ALA A 48 -1.56 9.03 10.20
C ALA A 48 -0.07 9.05 10.57
N GLU A 49 0.77 9.70 9.75
CA GLU A 49 2.19 9.92 10.06
C GLU A 49 2.39 10.81 11.28
N ASP A 50 1.66 11.92 11.36
CA ASP A 50 1.69 12.85 12.49
C ASP A 50 1.26 12.16 13.80
N ALA A 51 0.25 11.28 13.73
CA ALA A 51 -0.19 10.49 14.88
C ALA A 51 0.88 9.50 15.39
N MET A 52 1.76 9.02 14.51
CA MET A 52 2.90 8.15 14.88
C MET A 52 4.17 8.93 15.22
N SER A 53 4.18 10.25 14.99
CA SER A 53 5.33 11.10 15.23
C SER A 53 5.55 11.31 16.72
N LYS A 54 6.73 10.93 17.21
CA LYS A 54 7.17 11.17 18.58
C LYS A 54 8.49 11.94 18.57
N GLY A 55 8.38 13.26 18.42
CA GLY A 55 9.53 14.15 18.32
C GLY A 55 10.18 14.07 16.94
N LYS A 56 11.42 13.57 16.87
CA LYS A 56 12.17 13.40 15.60
C LYS A 56 12.06 11.99 15.00
N SER A 57 11.32 11.08 15.63
CA SER A 57 11.20 9.69 15.19
C SER A 57 9.74 9.24 15.09
N VAL A 58 9.48 8.38 14.10
CA VAL A 58 8.18 7.74 13.92
C VAL A 58 8.17 6.46 14.74
N LYS A 59 7.25 6.34 15.70
CA LYS A 59 7.12 5.15 16.53
C LYS A 59 6.00 4.26 15.98
N VAL A 60 6.41 3.22 15.26
CA VAL A 60 5.48 2.24 14.64
C VAL A 60 4.94 1.23 15.65
N LEU A 61 5.66 1.02 16.76
CA LEU A 61 5.36 0.01 17.75
C LEU A 61 5.08 0.65 19.11
N ASP A 62 3.88 0.44 19.63
CA ASP A 62 3.48 0.92 20.95
C ASP A 62 3.71 -0.15 22.02
N PRO A 63 4.30 0.21 23.17
CA PRO A 63 4.41 -0.69 24.31
C PRO A 63 3.03 -0.91 24.92
N VAL A 64 2.63 -2.17 25.09
CA VAL A 64 1.32 -2.56 25.63
C VAL A 64 1.45 -3.17 27.02
N GLY A 65 2.64 -3.67 27.36
CA GLY A 65 2.90 -4.27 28.65
C GLY A 65 4.21 -5.03 28.67
N TYR A 66 4.30 -5.98 29.59
CA TYR A 66 5.48 -6.79 29.81
C TYR A 66 5.15 -8.27 29.64
N LYS A 67 6.04 -9.00 28.97
CA LYS A 67 5.90 -10.45 28.81
C LYS A 67 5.98 -11.11 30.20
N PRO A 68 5.11 -12.09 30.50
CA PRO A 68 5.09 -12.73 31.82
C PRO A 68 6.39 -13.49 32.12
N VAL A 69 7.11 -13.94 31.08
CA VAL A 69 8.40 -14.64 31.21
C VAL A 69 9.55 -13.62 31.20
N LYS A 70 10.41 -13.71 32.22
CA LYS A 70 11.63 -12.90 32.31
C LYS A 70 12.63 -13.34 31.23
N ALA A 71 13.27 -12.38 30.58
CA ALA A 71 14.38 -12.65 29.69
C ALA A 71 15.63 -13.09 30.49
N LYS A 72 16.67 -13.58 29.80
CA LYS A 72 17.92 -14.06 30.42
C LYS A 72 18.61 -13.01 31.32
N ASN A 73 18.31 -11.73 31.13
CA ASN A 73 18.81 -10.61 31.92
C ASN A 73 17.96 -10.29 33.17
N GLY A 74 16.98 -11.13 33.52
CA GLY A 74 16.10 -10.96 34.69
C GLY A 74 15.02 -9.88 34.54
N ARG A 75 14.99 -9.14 33.41
CA ARG A 75 13.95 -8.14 33.11
C ARG A 75 12.83 -8.75 32.28
N HIS A 76 11.61 -8.25 32.45
CA HIS A 76 10.51 -8.62 31.58
C HIS A 76 10.67 -7.93 30.22
N ALA A 77 10.55 -8.69 29.13
CA ALA A 77 10.56 -8.13 27.78
C ALA A 77 9.32 -7.26 27.56
N ILE A 78 9.46 -6.12 26.88
CA ILE A 78 8.31 -5.27 26.53
C ILE A 78 7.51 -5.97 25.43
N MET A 79 6.20 -6.07 25.62
CA MET A 79 5.27 -6.47 24.57
C MET A 79 4.88 -5.24 23.78
N GLU A 80 5.07 -5.32 22.47
CA GLU A 80 4.80 -4.23 21.54
C GLU A 80 3.65 -4.61 20.60
N ARG A 81 2.80 -3.63 20.26
CA ARG A 81 1.79 -3.77 19.20
C ARG A 81 2.03 -2.73 18.10
N PRO A 82 1.60 -2.99 16.86
CA PRO A 82 1.54 -1.95 15.85
C PRO A 82 0.66 -0.78 16.29
N HIS A 83 1.13 0.45 16.10
CA HIS A 83 0.34 1.65 16.31
C HIS A 83 -0.89 1.62 15.38
N PRO A 84 -2.10 1.97 15.83
CA PRO A 84 -3.32 1.86 15.02
C PRO A 84 -3.26 2.68 13.73
N ALA A 85 -2.56 3.82 13.72
CA ALA A 85 -2.39 4.63 12.52
C ALA A 85 -1.57 3.94 11.40
N VAL A 86 -0.85 2.85 11.70
CA VAL A 86 -0.11 2.07 10.69
C VAL A 86 -1.06 1.43 9.67
N SER A 87 -2.22 0.93 10.10
CA SER A 87 -3.19 0.35 9.16
C SER A 87 -3.81 1.42 8.28
N VAL A 88 -4.13 2.58 8.86
CA VAL A 88 -4.66 3.75 8.15
C VAL A 88 -3.66 4.25 7.11
N LEU A 89 -2.39 4.39 7.48
CA LEU A 89 -1.34 4.81 6.55
C LEU A 89 -1.18 3.83 5.38
N LYS A 90 -1.23 2.51 5.66
CA LYS A 90 -1.17 1.48 4.62
C LYS A 90 -2.34 1.58 3.64
N GLN A 91 -3.55 1.78 4.15
CA GLN A 91 -4.74 1.97 3.32
C GLN A 91 -4.62 3.24 2.48
N ALA A 92 -4.32 4.38 3.09
CA ALA A 92 -4.16 5.65 2.39
C ALA A 92 -3.09 5.57 1.29
N THR A 93 -1.97 4.92 1.56
CA THR A 93 -0.90 4.72 0.57
C THR A 93 -1.34 3.85 -0.60
N ALA A 94 -2.16 2.82 -0.36
CA ALA A 94 -2.71 1.97 -1.41
C ALA A 94 -3.68 2.74 -2.31
N GLU A 95 -4.56 3.53 -1.72
CA GLU A 95 -5.53 4.37 -2.43
C GLU A 95 -4.83 5.47 -3.24
N ILE A 96 -3.81 6.13 -2.69
CA ILE A 96 -2.97 7.09 -3.41
C ILE A 96 -2.34 6.45 -4.66
N ARG A 97 -1.86 5.20 -4.57
CA ARG A 97 -1.30 4.51 -5.74
C ARG A 97 -2.38 4.20 -6.79
N ALA A 98 -3.52 3.67 -6.37
CA ALA A 98 -4.63 3.36 -7.26
C ALA A 98 -5.13 4.61 -8.01
N LEU A 99 -5.28 5.74 -7.30
CA LEU A 99 -5.68 7.02 -7.90
C LEU A 99 -4.59 7.59 -8.80
N ASN A 100 -3.31 7.46 -8.44
CA ASN A 100 -2.21 7.85 -9.32
C ASN A 100 -2.15 7.01 -10.61
N GLU A 101 -2.53 5.74 -10.56
CA GLU A 101 -2.66 4.89 -11.74
C GLU A 101 -3.85 5.31 -12.60
N LEU A 102 -5.02 5.53 -11.99
CA LEU A 102 -6.23 6.01 -12.67
C LEU A 102 -6.01 7.35 -13.38
N LEU A 103 -5.36 8.30 -12.72
CA LEU A 103 -5.06 9.64 -13.23
C LEU A 103 -3.80 9.67 -14.11
N GLY A 104 -3.16 8.52 -14.36
CA GLY A 104 -1.94 8.41 -15.17
C GLY A 104 -0.78 9.25 -14.65
N LEU A 105 -0.73 9.53 -13.33
CA LEU A 105 0.34 10.29 -12.65
C LEU A 105 1.60 9.44 -12.44
N SER A 106 1.45 8.11 -12.41
CA SER A 106 2.59 7.21 -12.26
C SER A 106 3.41 7.08 -13.56
N ARG A 107 4.64 7.60 -13.58
CA ARG A 107 5.64 7.33 -14.65
C ARG A 107 6.11 5.87 -14.67
N LYS A 108 5.72 5.07 -13.67
CA LYS A 108 6.05 3.67 -13.53
C LYS A 108 4.77 2.89 -13.25
N ALA A 109 3.92 2.74 -14.26
CA ALA A 109 3.36 1.43 -14.50
C ALA A 109 4.52 0.52 -14.98
N VAL A 110 5.50 0.24 -14.10
CA VAL A 110 6.11 -1.08 -14.16
C VAL A 110 4.90 -1.94 -13.84
N PRO A 111 4.39 -2.77 -14.77
CA PRO A 111 3.41 -3.74 -14.37
C PRO A 111 4.06 -4.45 -13.19
N ILE A 112 3.50 -4.26 -12.01
CA ILE A 112 3.59 -5.29 -10.99
C ILE A 112 2.79 -6.40 -11.64
N GLN A 113 3.44 -7.12 -12.58
CA GLN A 113 3.30 -8.54 -12.61
C GLN A 113 3.46 -8.87 -11.15
N VAL A 114 2.34 -9.22 -10.52
CA VAL A 114 2.37 -10.10 -9.38
C VAL A 114 3.11 -11.30 -9.95
N GLN A 115 4.44 -11.23 -9.90
CA GLN A 115 5.28 -12.37 -10.01
C GLN A 115 4.79 -13.15 -8.82
N GLN A 116 3.88 -14.08 -9.11
CA GLN A 116 3.86 -15.36 -8.48
C GLN A 116 5.25 -15.96 -8.69
N ALA A 117 6.27 -15.36 -8.09
CA ALA A 117 7.49 -16.00 -7.73
C ALA A 117 7.07 -16.94 -6.60
N ARG A 118 6.35 -18.01 -6.98
CA ARG A 118 6.55 -19.28 -6.31
C ARG A 118 8.03 -19.54 -6.51
N PRO A 119 8.86 -19.59 -5.45
CA PRO A 119 10.12 -20.28 -5.59
C PRO A 119 9.71 -21.73 -5.92
N GLN A 120 9.83 -22.12 -7.19
CA GLN A 120 9.74 -23.53 -7.55
C GLN A 120 10.98 -24.18 -6.91
N SER A 121 10.81 -24.70 -5.70
CA SER A 121 11.75 -25.67 -5.14
C SER A 121 11.87 -26.83 -6.14
N ASP A 122 13.01 -27.53 -6.15
CA ASP A 122 13.21 -28.64 -7.08
C ASP A 122 12.09 -29.69 -7.00
N GLY A 123 11.49 -29.87 -5.82
CA GLY A 123 10.30 -30.71 -5.64
C GLY A 123 9.07 -30.23 -6.43
N ALA A 124 8.88 -28.92 -6.61
CA ALA A 124 7.78 -28.37 -7.39
C ALA A 124 7.95 -28.62 -8.91
N ARG A 125 9.19 -28.68 -9.40
CA ARG A 125 9.47 -29.05 -10.82
C ARG A 125 9.17 -30.51 -11.09
N VAL A 126 9.54 -31.40 -10.17
CA VAL A 126 9.26 -32.85 -10.30
C VAL A 126 7.76 -33.12 -10.30
N LEU A 127 6.99 -32.46 -9.43
CA LEU A 127 5.54 -32.58 -9.42
C LEU A 127 4.91 -32.10 -10.73
N SER A 128 5.37 -30.97 -11.27
CA SER A 128 4.89 -30.46 -12.56
C SER A 128 5.14 -31.43 -13.73
N LEU A 129 6.31 -32.10 -13.74
CA LEU A 129 6.63 -33.10 -14.74
C LEU A 129 5.73 -34.35 -14.61
N MET A 130 5.47 -34.80 -13.39
CA MET A 130 4.59 -35.95 -13.14
C MET A 130 3.14 -35.69 -13.55
N PHE A 131 2.63 -34.48 -13.33
CA PHE A 131 1.28 -34.11 -13.79
C PHE A 131 1.19 -34.05 -15.32
N ALA A 132 2.20 -33.49 -15.99
CA ALA A 132 2.24 -33.43 -17.45
C ALA A 132 2.32 -34.83 -18.10
N ASP A 133 3.09 -35.75 -17.51
CA ASP A 133 3.19 -37.14 -17.99
C ASP A 133 1.89 -37.92 -17.76
N ARG A 134 1.20 -37.65 -16.65
CA ARG A 134 -0.10 -38.28 -16.35
C ARG A 134 -1.19 -37.80 -17.31
N GLU A 135 -1.21 -36.52 -17.69
CA GLU A 135 -2.11 -35.99 -18.71
C GLU A 135 -1.83 -36.59 -20.10
N ARG A 136 -0.56 -36.75 -20.49
CA ARG A 136 -0.21 -37.40 -21.77
C ARG A 136 -0.63 -38.86 -21.79
N LYS A 137 -0.41 -39.60 -20.69
CA LYS A 137 -0.86 -41.00 -20.59
C LYS A 137 -2.38 -41.11 -20.59
N ALA A 138 -3.09 -40.19 -19.94
CA ALA A 138 -4.55 -40.15 -19.98
C ALA A 138 -5.10 -39.87 -21.39
N LYS A 139 -4.45 -38.99 -22.16
CA LYS A 139 -4.81 -38.75 -23.57
C LYS A 139 -4.48 -39.93 -24.49
N ALA A 140 -3.39 -40.65 -24.23
CA ALA A 140 -3.00 -41.82 -25.03
C ALA A 140 -3.85 -43.07 -24.73
N ALA A 141 -4.46 -43.15 -23.55
CA ALA A 141 -5.35 -44.25 -23.16
C ALA A 141 -6.84 -44.02 -23.50
N GLY A 142 -7.18 -42.85 -24.07
CA GLY A 142 -8.53 -42.45 -24.44
C GLY A 142 -8.76 -42.29 -25.95
N ALA A 143 -7.88 -42.86 -26.78
CA ALA A 143 -8.00 -42.92 -28.24
C ALA A 143 -8.10 -44.38 -28.70
#